data_AF-A0A378HZX0-F1
#
_entry.id   AF-A0A378HZX0-F1
#
_cell.length_a   1.000
_cell.length_b   1.000
_cell.length_c   1.000
_cell.angle_alpha   90.00
_cell.angle_beta   90.00
_cell.angle_gamma   90.00
#
_symmetry.space_group_name_H-M   'P 1'
#
loop_
_entity.id
_entity.type
_entity.pdbx_description
1 polymer ?
#
loop_
_entity_poly.entity_id
_entity_poly.type
_entity_poly.pdbx_seq_one_letter_code
_entity_poly.pdbx_strand_id
1 'polypeptide(L)'
;MSLVFFILFTVFGYVCGSFCSAIIVSRLFSLPDPRTEGSLNPGATNVLRLAGKKYAAMVLIGDMLKGFIPVVLARSLGMGPVITSFTCFAAVLGHMYPMFFKFKGGKGVATALGGLLGLSFLTGVATIIIWLIIANFTGYASLASIISLLLAPLYAILGFGSLDVFLPLFFVALLILYKHRNNINRLIDGEEPKLKFSRQQFSEVTDDIVIDEQVNQAFEEEEKSADDVIIVAPETTSAESAEPINQEPPTAAEQPIFTDPVTPEPNKSTAKKQKAKKDEAP
;
A
#
# COMPACT_ATOMS: atom_id res chain seq x y z
N MET A 1 13.14 14.16 31.38
CA MET A 1 12.06 13.18 31.14
C MET A 1 11.26 13.51 29.87
N SER A 2 10.70 14.73 29.72
CA SER A 2 9.93 15.13 28.52
C SER A 2 10.69 14.98 27.19
N LEU A 3 11.96 15.40 27.11
CA LEU A 3 12.77 15.28 25.89
C LEU A 3 13.01 13.81 25.46
N VAL A 4 13.23 12.91 26.43
CA VAL A 4 13.45 11.48 26.14
C VAL A 4 12.20 10.87 25.55
N PHE A 5 11.02 11.14 26.12
CA PHE A 5 9.75 10.68 25.56
C PHE A 5 9.47 11.29 24.18
N PHE A 6 9.76 12.58 24.01
CA PHE A 6 9.64 13.23 22.71
C PHE A 6 10.44 12.48 21.63
N ILE A 7 11.71 12.21 21.88
CA ILE A 7 12.56 11.46 20.93
C ILE A 7 12.02 10.04 20.73
N LEU A 8 11.71 9.32 21.81
CA LEU A 8 11.25 7.94 21.76
C LEU A 8 9.99 7.78 20.90
N PHE A 9 8.96 8.58 21.16
CA PHE A 9 7.68 8.48 20.44
C PHE A 9 7.79 9.00 19.01
N THR A 10 8.60 10.02 18.75
CA THR A 10 8.86 10.50 17.39
C THR A 10 9.57 9.43 16.56
N VAL A 11 10.61 8.79 17.11
CA VAL A 11 11.32 7.68 16.45
C VAL A 11 10.39 6.49 16.26
N PHE A 12 9.60 6.14 17.27
CA PHE A 12 8.62 5.05 17.18
C PHE A 12 7.60 5.30 16.07
N GLY A 13 7.03 6.50 16.01
CA GLY A 13 6.14 6.92 14.92
C GLY A 13 6.79 6.74 13.55
N TYR A 14 8.02 7.23 13.37
CA TYR A 14 8.77 7.09 12.11
C TYR A 14 9.01 5.62 11.72
N VAL A 15 9.40 4.77 12.66
CA VAL A 15 9.63 3.34 12.43
C VAL A 15 8.34 2.64 12.03
N CYS A 16 7.24 2.88 12.75
CA CYS A 16 5.91 2.37 12.39
C CYS A 16 5.50 2.84 10.99
N GLY A 17 5.65 4.13 10.69
CA GLY A 17 5.34 4.69 9.38
C GLY A 17 6.15 4.06 8.24
N SER A 18 7.40 3.66 8.52
CA SER A 18 8.35 3.12 7.55
C SER A 18 7.99 1.73 7.01
N PHE A 19 7.03 1.02 7.61
CA PHE A 19 6.48 -0.20 7.02
C PHE A 19 5.64 0.13 5.78
N CYS A 20 6.02 -0.40 4.62
CA CYS A 20 5.31 -0.16 3.37
C CYS A 20 4.27 -1.25 3.12
N SER A 21 3.04 -1.01 3.58
CA SER A 21 1.91 -1.95 3.48
C SER A 21 1.68 -2.45 2.05
N ALA A 22 1.81 -1.56 1.04
CA ALA A 22 1.65 -1.93 -0.36
C ALA A 22 2.66 -3.00 -0.83
N ILE A 23 3.93 -2.87 -0.42
CA ILE A 23 4.98 -3.84 -0.78
C ILE A 23 4.79 -5.14 0.00
N ILE A 24 4.42 -5.05 1.28
CA ILE A 24 4.16 -6.22 2.12
C ILE A 24 3.00 -7.04 1.54
N VAL A 25 1.87 -6.40 1.24
CA VAL A 25 0.71 -7.06 0.63
C VAL A 25 1.06 -7.63 -0.74
N SER A 26 1.74 -6.87 -1.61
CA SER A 26 2.12 -7.41 -2.92
C SER A 26 3.02 -8.65 -2.81
N ARG A 27 3.96 -8.69 -1.86
CA ARG A 27 4.82 -9.86 -1.66
C ARG A 27 4.09 -11.05 -1.05
N LEU A 28 3.21 -10.80 -0.09
CA LEU A 28 2.48 -11.86 0.62
C LEU A 28 1.52 -12.61 -0.32
N PHE A 29 0.94 -11.91 -1.29
CA PHE A 29 -0.06 -12.45 -2.22
C PHE A 29 0.47 -12.60 -3.66
N SER A 30 1.78 -12.55 -3.87
CA SER A 30 2.43 -12.71 -5.19
C SER A 30 1.87 -11.77 -6.28
N LEU A 31 1.54 -10.53 -5.91
CA LEU A 31 1.00 -9.50 -6.80
C LEU A 31 2.12 -8.66 -7.44
N PRO A 32 1.85 -7.92 -8.54
CA PRO A 32 2.82 -7.00 -9.13
C PRO A 32 3.36 -5.96 -8.14
N ASP A 33 4.64 -5.59 -8.26
CA ASP A 33 5.26 -4.59 -7.39
C ASP A 33 4.73 -3.18 -7.73
N PRO A 34 4.07 -2.48 -6.80
CA PRO A 34 3.45 -1.18 -7.06
C PRO A 34 4.45 -0.05 -7.27
N ARG A 35 5.76 -0.32 -7.16
CA ARG A 35 6.84 0.63 -7.48
C ARG A 35 7.30 0.53 -8.92
N THR A 36 7.01 -0.58 -9.61
CA THR A 36 7.38 -0.79 -11.02
C THR A 36 6.16 -0.72 -11.94
N GLU A 37 4.97 -0.95 -11.41
CA GLU A 37 3.73 -1.00 -12.19
C GLU A 37 2.74 0.12 -11.85
N GLY A 38 1.90 0.46 -12.84
CA GLY A 38 0.84 1.46 -12.70
C GLY A 38 1.36 2.88 -12.49
N SER A 39 0.94 3.53 -11.41
CA SER A 39 1.35 4.91 -11.06
C SER A 39 2.72 5.03 -10.39
N LEU A 40 3.42 3.90 -10.19
CA LEU A 40 4.73 3.80 -9.52
C LEU A 40 4.73 4.33 -8.07
N ASN A 41 3.55 4.52 -7.49
CA ASN A 41 3.36 4.98 -6.12
C ASN A 41 2.88 3.81 -5.25
N PRO A 42 3.61 3.42 -4.20
CA PRO A 42 3.26 2.26 -3.37
C PRO A 42 2.15 2.62 -2.35
N GLY A 43 0.93 2.82 -2.84
CA GLY A 43 -0.24 3.12 -2.02
C GLY A 43 -1.51 2.43 -2.52
N ALA A 44 -2.56 2.44 -1.68
CA ALA A 44 -3.80 1.72 -1.91
C ALA A 44 -4.45 1.99 -3.28
N THR A 45 -4.42 3.24 -3.78
CA THR A 45 -4.98 3.57 -5.10
C THR A 45 -4.24 2.89 -6.26
N ASN A 46 -2.93 2.67 -6.14
CA ASN A 46 -2.18 1.96 -7.17
C ASN A 46 -2.50 0.46 -7.11
N VAL A 47 -2.52 -0.10 -5.90
CA VAL A 47 -2.88 -1.51 -5.68
C VAL A 47 -4.30 -1.81 -6.14
N LEU A 48 -5.24 -0.86 -5.98
CA LEU A 48 -6.59 -0.99 -6.53
C LEU A 48 -6.60 -1.19 -8.05
N ARG A 49 -5.69 -0.53 -8.77
CA ARG A 49 -5.57 -0.65 -10.23
C ARG A 49 -4.84 -1.93 -10.66
N LEU A 50 -3.92 -2.42 -9.84
CA LEU A 50 -3.07 -3.57 -10.17
C LEU A 50 -3.67 -4.91 -9.74
N ALA A 51 -4.37 -4.96 -8.62
CA ALA A 51 -4.78 -6.20 -7.97
C ALA A 51 -6.24 -6.19 -7.45
N GLY A 52 -6.94 -5.05 -7.51
CA GLY A 52 -8.36 -4.97 -7.13
C GLY A 52 -8.61 -4.55 -5.68
N LYS A 53 -9.91 -4.53 -5.31
CA LYS A 53 -10.41 -3.89 -4.09
C LYS A 53 -9.95 -4.53 -2.80
N LYS A 54 -9.95 -5.87 -2.74
CA LYS A 54 -9.57 -6.65 -1.55
C LYS A 54 -8.17 -6.24 -1.06
N TYR A 55 -7.18 -6.28 -1.93
CA TYR A 55 -5.80 -5.92 -1.58
C TYR A 55 -5.62 -4.42 -1.36
N ALA A 56 -6.31 -3.57 -2.12
CA ALA A 56 -6.29 -2.13 -1.88
C ALA A 56 -6.82 -1.76 -0.48
N ALA A 57 -7.87 -2.45 -0.02
CA ALA A 57 -8.41 -2.27 1.32
C ALA A 57 -7.42 -2.70 2.40
N MET A 58 -6.75 -3.85 2.24
CA MET A 58 -5.69 -4.29 3.16
C MET A 58 -4.56 -3.27 3.27
N VAL A 59 -4.11 -2.72 2.14
CA VAL A 59 -3.07 -1.68 2.11
C VAL A 59 -3.55 -0.40 2.78
N LEU A 60 -4.79 0.01 2.52
CA LEU A 60 -5.39 1.20 3.15
C LEU A 60 -5.45 1.04 4.67
N ILE A 61 -5.94 -0.10 5.17
CA ILE A 61 -6.02 -0.40 6.60
C ILE A 61 -4.63 -0.42 7.21
N GLY A 62 -3.66 -1.12 6.61
CA GLY A 62 -2.29 -1.14 7.11
C GLY A 62 -1.64 0.25 7.16
N ASP A 63 -1.84 1.07 6.12
CA ASP A 63 -1.35 2.44 6.07
C ASP A 63 -2.04 3.37 7.08
N MET A 64 -3.31 3.14 7.40
CA MET A 64 -4.02 3.86 8.47
C MET A 64 -3.51 3.43 9.85
N LEU A 65 -3.40 2.12 10.09
CA LEU A 65 -2.98 1.56 11.38
C LEU A 65 -1.59 2.04 11.79
N LYS A 66 -0.64 2.11 10.87
CA LYS A 66 0.71 2.59 11.20
C LYS A 66 0.78 4.08 11.55
N GLY A 67 -0.23 4.87 11.18
CA GLY A 67 -0.41 6.25 11.68
C GLY A 67 -1.19 6.29 12.99
N PHE A 68 -2.22 5.45 13.11
CA PHE A 68 -3.12 5.41 14.26
C PHE A 68 -2.46 4.86 15.53
N ILE A 69 -1.85 3.67 15.45
CA ILE A 69 -1.28 2.95 16.59
C ILE A 69 -0.26 3.80 17.37
N PRO A 70 0.79 4.39 16.76
CA PRO A 70 1.78 5.13 17.53
C PRO A 70 1.19 6.41 18.16
N VAL A 71 0.22 7.04 17.51
CA VAL A 71 -0.43 8.27 18.03
C VAL A 71 -1.36 7.95 19.19
N VAL A 72 -2.19 6.90 19.08
CA VAL A 72 -3.04 6.45 20.18
C VAL A 72 -2.21 5.99 21.36
N LEU A 73 -1.10 5.29 21.13
CA LEU A 73 -0.21 4.86 22.20
C LEU A 73 0.41 6.05 22.94
N ALA A 74 0.88 7.08 22.22
CA ALA A 74 1.35 8.32 22.85
C ALA A 74 0.24 8.97 23.68
N ARG A 75 -0.98 9.06 23.13
CA ARG A 75 -2.13 9.65 23.81
C ARG A 75 -2.55 8.87 25.05
N SER A 76 -2.62 7.54 24.97
CA SER A 76 -3.04 6.67 26.08
C SER A 76 -2.04 6.69 27.24
N LEU A 77 -0.77 6.94 26.94
CA LEU A 77 0.28 7.10 27.94
C LEU A 77 0.38 8.54 28.49
N GLY A 78 -0.58 9.40 28.16
CA GLY A 78 -0.66 10.76 28.67
C GLY A 78 0.38 11.71 28.07
N MET A 79 0.92 11.40 26.90
CA MET A 79 1.88 12.29 26.24
C MET A 79 1.18 13.58 25.79
N GLY A 80 1.83 14.70 26.05
CA GLY A 80 1.28 16.03 25.74
C GLY A 80 1.03 16.26 24.24
N PRO A 81 0.34 17.36 23.88
CA PRO A 81 -0.05 17.68 22.51
C PRO A 81 1.13 17.68 21.54
N VAL A 82 2.28 18.24 21.96
CA VAL A 82 3.51 18.32 21.17
C VAL A 82 4.02 16.93 20.79
N ILE A 83 4.23 16.03 21.77
CA ILE A 83 4.77 14.68 21.52
C ILE A 83 3.81 13.88 20.63
N THR A 84 2.51 13.93 20.94
CA THR A 84 1.49 13.17 20.21
C THR A 84 1.36 13.62 18.75
N SER A 85 1.38 14.93 18.49
CA SER A 85 1.31 15.47 17.13
C SER A 85 2.61 15.31 16.33
N PHE A 86 3.79 15.40 16.97
CA PHE A 86 5.06 15.06 16.32
C PHE A 86 5.20 13.56 16.03
N THR A 87 4.58 12.69 16.84
CA THR A 87 4.47 11.25 16.54
C THR A 87 3.67 11.00 15.26
N CYS A 88 2.54 11.72 15.09
CA CYS A 88 1.75 11.68 13.86
C CYS A 88 2.56 12.15 12.66
N PHE A 89 3.22 13.31 12.77
CA PHE A 89 4.13 13.82 11.74
C PHE A 89 5.20 12.80 11.36
N ALA A 90 5.85 12.19 12.35
CA ALA A 90 6.90 11.20 12.13
C ALA A 90 6.38 9.94 11.43
N ALA A 91 5.19 9.45 11.77
CA ALA A 91 4.57 8.32 11.08
C ALA A 91 4.28 8.63 9.60
N VAL A 92 3.78 9.83 9.30
CA VAL A 92 3.58 10.27 7.91
C VAL A 92 4.92 10.40 7.17
N LEU A 93 5.94 10.96 7.84
CA LEU A 93 7.28 11.09 7.27
C LEU A 93 7.90 9.72 6.97
N GLY A 94 7.74 8.75 7.88
CA GLY A 94 8.15 7.36 7.70
C GLY A 94 7.45 6.70 6.53
N HIS A 95 6.15 6.93 6.34
CA HIS A 95 5.43 6.42 5.16
C HIS A 95 5.99 7.00 3.86
N MET A 96 6.35 8.29 3.86
CA MET A 96 6.82 9.01 2.68
C MET A 96 8.28 8.71 2.33
N TYR A 97 9.10 8.48 3.35
CA TYR A 97 10.54 8.20 3.29
C TYR A 97 10.88 7.00 4.19
N PRO A 98 10.41 5.81 3.83
CA PRO A 98 10.55 4.62 4.65
C PRO A 98 11.99 4.11 4.68
N MET A 99 12.57 4.01 5.88
CA MET A 99 13.96 3.58 6.05
C MET A 99 14.20 2.16 5.52
N PHE A 100 13.21 1.26 5.63
CA PHE A 100 13.31 -0.13 5.17
C PHE A 100 13.17 -0.29 3.65
N PHE A 101 12.77 0.77 2.92
CA PHE A 101 12.45 0.71 1.49
C PHE A 101 13.16 1.82 0.70
N LYS A 102 14.44 2.06 1.00
CA LYS A 102 15.33 3.02 0.30
C LYS A 102 14.77 4.44 0.26
N PHE A 103 14.01 4.85 1.29
CA PHE A 103 13.37 6.16 1.39
C PHE A 103 12.41 6.50 0.23
N LYS A 104 11.93 5.48 -0.50
CA LYS A 104 10.96 5.62 -1.61
C LYS A 104 9.60 5.10 -1.17
N GLY A 105 8.81 5.99 -0.58
CA GLY A 105 7.48 5.70 -0.04
C GLY A 105 6.33 6.32 -0.80
N GLY A 106 5.15 6.28 -0.18
CA GLY A 106 3.92 6.81 -0.77
C GLY A 106 3.69 8.30 -0.48
N LYS A 107 2.42 8.72 -0.58
CA LYS A 107 1.98 10.12 -0.39
C LYS A 107 1.48 10.45 1.02
N GLY A 108 1.30 9.45 1.88
CA GLY A 108 0.99 9.65 3.30
C GLY A 108 -0.46 10.00 3.65
N VAL A 109 -1.40 10.02 2.69
CA VAL A 109 -2.81 10.39 2.94
C VAL A 109 -3.48 9.47 3.97
N ALA A 110 -3.40 8.15 3.76
CA ALA A 110 -4.01 7.16 4.65
C ALA A 110 -3.34 7.15 6.03
N THR A 111 -2.01 7.29 6.08
CA THR A 111 -1.25 7.37 7.33
C THR A 111 -1.57 8.65 8.12
N ALA A 112 -1.73 9.79 7.42
CA ALA A 112 -2.18 11.03 8.04
C ALA A 112 -3.60 10.88 8.59
N LEU A 113 -4.52 10.28 7.83
CA LEU A 113 -5.88 10.02 8.31
C LEU A 113 -5.89 9.14 9.57
N GLY A 114 -5.13 8.04 9.58
CA GLY A 114 -4.98 7.19 10.77
C GLY A 114 -4.40 7.95 11.96
N GLY A 115 -3.35 8.74 11.74
CA GLY A 115 -2.77 9.59 12.78
C GLY A 115 -3.73 10.66 13.31
N LEU A 116 -4.54 11.27 12.46
CA LEU A 116 -5.57 12.24 12.85
C LEU A 116 -6.69 11.58 13.66
N LEU A 117 -7.15 10.39 13.28
CA LEU A 117 -8.10 9.60 14.07
C LEU A 117 -7.55 9.27 15.47
N GLY A 118 -6.26 8.93 15.56
CA GLY A 118 -5.60 8.68 16.84
C GLY A 118 -5.39 9.95 17.66
N LEU A 119 -5.08 11.07 17.00
CA LEU A 119 -4.88 12.37 17.63
C LEU A 119 -6.19 12.89 18.21
N SER A 120 -7.27 12.88 17.44
CA SER A 120 -8.63 13.16 17.87
C SER A 120 -9.62 12.52 16.91
N PHE A 121 -10.50 11.65 17.43
CA PHE A 121 -11.51 10.97 16.62
C PHE A 121 -12.32 11.96 15.78
N LEU A 122 -12.73 13.09 16.36
CA LEU A 122 -13.50 14.11 15.67
C LEU A 122 -12.72 14.77 14.52
N THR A 123 -11.42 15.02 14.71
CA THR A 123 -10.53 15.53 13.66
C THR A 123 -10.39 14.55 12.50
N GLY A 124 -10.18 13.26 12.80
CA GLY A 124 -10.15 12.22 11.77
C GLY A 124 -11.46 12.09 10.99
N VAL A 125 -12.61 12.10 11.68
CA VAL A 125 -13.94 12.08 11.06
C VAL A 125 -14.17 13.33 10.20
N ALA A 126 -13.81 14.52 10.69
CA ALA A 126 -13.90 15.75 9.91
C ALA A 126 -13.06 15.66 8.62
N THR A 127 -11.86 15.08 8.70
CA THR A 127 -11.00 14.81 7.54
C THR A 127 -11.72 13.95 6.49
N ILE A 128 -12.38 12.87 6.93
CA ILE A 128 -13.14 11.95 6.06
C ILE A 128 -14.31 12.67 5.42
N ILE A 129 -15.08 13.44 6.20
CA ILE A 129 -16.26 14.17 5.71
C ILE A 129 -15.84 15.19 4.64
N ILE A 130 -14.83 16.02 4.92
CA ILE A 130 -14.32 17.00 3.96
C ILE A 130 -13.81 16.30 2.70
N TRP A 131 -13.08 15.20 2.86
CA TRP A 131 -12.59 14.41 1.74
C TRP A 131 -13.74 13.88 0.88
N LEU A 132 -14.77 13.30 1.49
CA LEU A 132 -15.94 12.76 0.79
C LEU A 132 -16.73 13.86 0.06
N ILE A 133 -16.93 15.01 0.69
CA ILE A 133 -17.60 16.16 0.07
C ILE A 133 -16.85 16.55 -1.21
N ILE A 134 -15.53 16.78 -1.12
CA ILE A 134 -14.74 17.23 -2.27
C ILE A 134 -14.66 16.16 -3.34
N ALA A 135 -14.46 14.90 -2.96
CA ALA A 135 -14.44 13.78 -3.88
C ALA A 135 -15.78 13.64 -4.63
N ASN A 136 -16.91 13.85 -3.95
CA ASN A 136 -18.24 13.78 -4.54
C ASN A 136 -18.50 14.92 -5.54
N PHE A 137 -18.11 16.15 -5.20
CA PHE A 137 -18.33 17.31 -6.09
C PHE A 137 -17.36 17.37 -7.28
N THR A 138 -16.12 16.91 -7.11
CA THR A 138 -15.06 17.08 -8.12
C THR A 138 -14.75 15.79 -8.89
N GLY A 139 -15.02 14.63 -8.29
CA GLY A 139 -14.60 13.34 -8.82
C GLY A 139 -13.11 13.04 -8.68
N TYR A 140 -12.30 13.90 -8.05
CA TYR A 140 -10.84 13.72 -7.95
C TYR A 140 -10.40 13.34 -6.52
N ALA A 141 -9.85 12.14 -6.36
CA ALA A 141 -9.30 11.68 -5.09
C ALA A 141 -8.09 12.50 -4.61
N SER A 142 -7.24 12.94 -5.54
CA SER A 142 -6.06 13.75 -5.23
C SER A 142 -6.43 15.13 -4.71
N LEU A 143 -7.39 15.81 -5.36
CA LEU A 143 -7.88 17.11 -4.91
C LEU A 143 -8.56 17.01 -3.53
N ALA A 144 -9.40 16.00 -3.33
CA ALA A 144 -10.00 15.71 -2.03
C ALA A 144 -8.96 15.53 -0.92
N SER A 145 -7.89 14.76 -1.21
CA SER A 145 -6.81 14.49 -0.25
C SER A 145 -5.99 15.73 0.08
N ILE A 146 -5.70 16.58 -0.92
CA ILE A 146 -4.95 17.82 -0.72
C ILE A 146 -5.75 18.76 0.17
N ILE A 147 -7.01 19.04 -0.18
CA ILE A 147 -7.80 20.04 0.54
C ILE A 147 -8.13 19.55 1.96
N SER A 148 -8.54 18.29 2.14
CA SER A 148 -8.91 17.79 3.48
C SER A 148 -7.73 17.83 4.46
N LEU A 149 -6.51 17.54 3.99
CA LEU A 149 -5.31 17.52 4.82
C LEU A 149 -4.62 18.90 4.93
N LEU A 150 -4.78 19.81 3.96
CA LEU A 150 -4.37 21.21 4.11
C LEU A 150 -5.18 21.93 5.19
N LEU A 151 -6.48 21.60 5.32
CA LEU A 151 -7.34 22.17 6.35
C LEU A 151 -7.17 21.49 7.72
N ALA A 152 -6.53 20.32 7.77
CA ALA A 152 -6.37 19.54 9.00
C ALA A 152 -5.78 20.28 10.20
N PRO A 153 -4.71 21.08 10.06
CA PRO A 153 -4.15 21.84 11.18
C PRO A 153 -5.17 22.77 11.83
N LEU A 154 -6.10 23.34 11.05
CA LEU A 154 -7.08 24.32 11.55
C LEU A 154 -8.16 23.64 12.40
N TYR A 155 -8.82 22.62 11.88
CA TYR A 155 -9.86 21.92 12.64
C TYR A 155 -9.27 20.96 13.70
N ALA A 156 -7.98 20.61 13.63
CA ALA A 156 -7.28 19.90 14.70
C ALA A 156 -7.10 20.75 15.96
N ILE A 157 -6.89 22.06 15.83
CA ILE A 157 -6.87 22.98 16.99
C ILE A 157 -8.19 22.89 17.75
N LEU A 158 -9.31 22.90 17.04
CA LEU A 158 -10.65 22.80 17.62
C LEU A 158 -10.93 21.40 18.18
N GLY A 159 -10.56 20.35 17.44
CA GLY A 159 -10.85 18.97 17.82
C GLY A 159 -9.93 18.40 18.91
N PHE A 160 -8.74 18.97 19.11
CA PHE A 160 -7.80 18.60 20.17
C PHE A 160 -7.77 19.60 21.33
N GLY A 161 -8.10 20.86 21.09
CA GLY A 161 -8.11 21.92 22.11
C GLY A 161 -6.75 22.51 22.45
N SER A 162 -5.74 22.38 21.58
CA SER A 162 -4.41 22.97 21.77
C SER A 162 -3.82 23.51 20.47
N LEU A 163 -3.16 24.67 20.54
CA LEU A 163 -2.41 25.25 19.42
C LEU A 163 -1.13 24.47 19.10
N ASP A 164 -0.61 23.69 20.05
CA ASP A 164 0.64 22.94 19.90
C ASP A 164 0.59 21.89 18.78
N VAL A 165 -0.62 21.42 18.42
CA VAL A 165 -0.80 20.44 17.33
C VAL A 165 -0.68 21.07 15.95
N PHE A 166 -0.77 22.41 15.85
CA PHE A 166 -0.78 23.10 14.57
C PHE A 166 0.52 22.89 13.80
N LEU A 167 1.68 23.12 14.44
CA LEU A 167 2.96 23.12 13.75
C LEU A 167 3.32 21.74 13.14
N PRO A 168 3.19 20.60 13.84
CA PRO A 168 3.48 19.30 13.25
C PRO A 168 2.51 18.93 12.12
N LEU A 169 1.23 19.25 12.27
CA LEU A 169 0.23 18.99 11.24
C LEU A 169 0.38 19.90 10.03
N PHE A 170 0.85 21.14 10.22
CA PHE A 170 1.22 22.05 9.14
C PHE A 170 2.36 21.46 8.30
N PHE A 171 3.38 20.86 8.93
CA PHE A 171 4.42 20.15 8.19
C PHE A 171 3.89 18.91 7.46
N VAL A 172 2.95 18.15 8.06
CA VAL A 172 2.26 17.05 7.36
C VAL A 172 1.55 17.57 6.10
N ALA A 173 0.83 18.68 6.21
CA ALA A 173 0.12 19.31 5.10
C ALA A 173 1.07 19.74 3.97
N LEU A 174 2.20 20.38 4.30
CA LEU A 174 3.23 20.75 3.33
C LEU A 174 3.84 19.54 2.62
N LEU A 175 4.15 18.47 3.35
CA LEU A 175 4.70 17.25 2.79
C LEU A 175 3.72 16.55 1.84
N ILE A 176 2.43 16.51 2.20
CA ILE A 176 1.37 15.97 1.34
C ILE A 176 1.27 16.78 0.06
N LEU A 177 1.26 18.12 0.17
CA LEU A 177 1.22 19.01 -0.99
C LEU A 177 2.39 18.74 -1.94
N TYR A 178 3.61 18.66 -1.39
CA TYR A 178 4.82 18.33 -2.15
C TYR A 178 4.73 16.95 -2.83
N LYS A 179 4.27 15.92 -2.10
CA LYS A 179 4.09 14.57 -2.67
C LYS A 179 2.99 14.52 -3.74
N HIS A 180 2.08 15.48 -3.77
CA HIS A 180 1.02 15.60 -4.77
C HIS A 180 1.36 16.50 -5.97
N ARG A 181 2.56 17.08 -6.07
CA ARG A 181 2.96 17.96 -7.20
C ARG A 181 2.61 17.41 -8.60
N ASN A 182 2.84 16.11 -8.83
CA ASN A 182 2.52 15.49 -10.13
C ASN A 182 1.01 15.36 -10.36
N ASN A 183 0.21 15.20 -9.29
CA ASN A 183 -1.26 15.21 -9.37
C ASN A 183 -1.79 16.62 -9.60
N ILE A 184 -1.15 17.63 -9.00
CA ILE A 184 -1.50 19.03 -9.21
C ILE A 184 -1.27 19.41 -10.66
N ASN A 185 -0.12 19.05 -11.24
CA ASN A 185 0.13 19.26 -12.67
C ASN A 185 -0.96 18.61 -13.53
N ARG A 186 -1.27 17.32 -13.30
CA ARG A 186 -2.36 16.65 -14.04
C ARG A 186 -3.75 17.26 -13.80
N LEU A 187 -4.01 17.84 -12.63
CA LEU A 187 -5.27 18.56 -12.38
C LEU A 187 -5.35 19.85 -13.21
N ILE A 188 -4.24 20.58 -13.31
CA ILE A 188 -4.12 21.78 -14.15
C ILE A 188 -4.26 21.43 -15.63
N ASP A 189 -3.62 20.33 -16.05
CA ASP A 189 -3.61 19.85 -17.43
C ASP A 189 -4.91 19.11 -17.81
N GLY A 190 -5.81 18.85 -16.86
CA GLY A 190 -7.07 18.11 -17.09
C GLY A 190 -6.91 16.59 -17.30
N GLU A 191 -5.74 16.04 -16.96
CA GLU A 191 -5.37 14.63 -17.16
C GLU A 191 -5.54 13.76 -15.90
N GLU A 192 -5.88 14.36 -14.75
CA GLU A 192 -6.02 13.60 -13.51
C GLU A 192 -7.22 12.62 -13.60
N PRO A 193 -7.03 11.32 -13.32
CA PRO A 193 -8.10 10.35 -13.45
C PRO A 193 -9.18 10.57 -12.38
N LYS A 194 -10.45 10.59 -12.82
CA LYS A 194 -11.61 10.63 -11.93
C LYS A 194 -11.83 9.30 -11.22
N LEU A 195 -12.43 9.36 -10.03
CA LEU A 195 -12.94 8.22 -9.28
C LEU A 195 -14.08 7.56 -10.07
N LYS A 196 -13.90 6.27 -10.40
CA LYS A 196 -14.95 5.44 -10.99
C LYS A 196 -15.54 4.57 -9.88
N PHE A 197 -16.70 4.94 -9.35
CA PHE A 197 -17.49 4.04 -8.51
C PHE A 197 -18.26 3.09 -9.44
N SER A 198 -17.63 2.01 -9.90
CA SER A 198 -18.36 1.02 -10.71
C SER A 198 -19.23 0.15 -9.79
N ARG A 199 -20.55 0.12 -10.07
CA ARG A 199 -21.55 -0.74 -9.43
C ARG A 199 -21.30 -2.24 -9.70
N GLN A 200 -20.54 -2.58 -10.75
CA GLN A 200 -20.18 -3.96 -11.11
C GLN A 200 -19.07 -4.55 -10.22
N GLN A 201 -18.25 -3.72 -9.56
CA GLN A 201 -17.19 -4.24 -8.68
C GLN A 201 -17.70 -4.71 -7.30
N PHE A 202 -19.01 -4.73 -7.06
CA PHE A 202 -19.57 -5.44 -5.91
C PHE A 202 -19.94 -6.85 -6.34
N SER A 203 -20.55 -7.04 -7.53
CA SER A 203 -20.85 -8.38 -8.05
C SER A 203 -19.59 -9.22 -8.18
N GLU A 204 -18.51 -8.71 -8.78
CA GLU A 204 -17.25 -9.46 -8.97
C GLU A 204 -16.63 -9.95 -7.64
N VAL A 205 -16.72 -9.14 -6.57
CA VAL A 205 -16.25 -9.55 -5.22
C VAL A 205 -17.21 -10.54 -4.55
N THR A 206 -18.52 -10.41 -4.81
CA THR A 206 -19.50 -11.38 -4.30
C THR A 206 -19.35 -12.71 -5.05
N ASP A 207 -19.11 -12.66 -6.35
CA ASP A 207 -18.92 -13.80 -7.22
C ASP A 207 -17.62 -14.53 -6.84
N ASP A 208 -16.51 -13.83 -6.61
CA ASP A 208 -15.24 -14.44 -6.13
C ASP A 208 -15.38 -15.10 -4.76
N ILE A 209 -16.14 -14.49 -3.83
CA ILE A 209 -16.38 -15.07 -2.49
C ILE A 209 -17.30 -16.29 -2.58
N VAL A 210 -18.34 -16.23 -3.41
CA VAL A 210 -19.27 -17.34 -3.62
C VAL A 210 -18.58 -18.51 -4.33
N ILE A 211 -17.68 -18.24 -5.28
CA ILE A 211 -16.89 -19.29 -5.95
C ILE A 211 -15.94 -19.96 -4.94
N ASP A 212 -15.22 -19.21 -4.11
CA ASP A 212 -14.32 -19.78 -3.08
C ASP A 212 -15.11 -20.65 -2.08
N GLU A 213 -16.31 -20.23 -1.67
CA GLU A 213 -17.17 -21.01 -0.77
C GLU A 213 -17.73 -22.28 -1.44
N GLN A 214 -18.16 -22.21 -2.71
CA GLN A 214 -18.65 -23.37 -3.47
C GLN A 214 -17.54 -24.37 -3.79
N VAL A 215 -16.35 -23.89 -4.13
CA VAL A 215 -15.19 -24.73 -4.43
C VAL A 215 -14.74 -25.46 -3.17
N ASN A 216 -14.67 -24.76 -2.02
CA ASN A 216 -14.33 -25.39 -0.75
C ASN A 216 -15.41 -26.41 -0.29
N GLN A 217 -16.70 -26.13 -0.50
CA GLN A 217 -17.77 -27.10 -0.25
C GLN A 217 -17.69 -28.34 -1.15
N ALA A 218 -17.37 -28.16 -2.43
CA ALA A 218 -17.19 -29.27 -3.36
C ALA A 218 -15.98 -30.15 -2.99
N PHE A 219 -14.89 -29.54 -2.52
CA PHE A 219 -13.74 -30.28 -1.99
C PHE A 219 -14.07 -31.04 -0.70
N GLU A 220 -14.85 -30.46 0.22
CA GLU A 220 -15.30 -31.15 1.44
C GLU A 220 -16.27 -32.31 1.15
N GLU A 221 -17.07 -32.22 0.08
CA GLU A 221 -17.96 -33.30 -0.36
C GLU A 221 -17.22 -34.45 -1.06
N GLU A 222 -16.19 -34.15 -1.88
CA GLU A 222 -15.32 -35.19 -2.46
C GLU A 222 -14.49 -35.92 -1.40
N GLU A 223 -13.98 -35.22 -0.38
CA GLU A 223 -13.19 -35.83 0.69
C GLU A 223 -14.06 -36.77 1.57
N LYS A 224 -15.33 -36.41 1.81
CA LYS A 224 -16.30 -37.30 2.49
C LYS A 224 -16.72 -38.52 1.67
N SER A 225 -16.69 -38.42 0.35
CA SER A 225 -17.04 -39.52 -0.57
C SER A 225 -15.89 -40.53 -0.72
N ALA A 226 -14.64 -40.08 -0.59
CA ALA A 226 -13.46 -40.93 -0.70
C ALA A 226 -13.24 -41.86 0.52
N ASP A 227 -13.76 -41.50 1.71
CA ASP A 227 -13.63 -42.30 2.93
C ASP A 227 -14.62 -43.48 3.02
N ASP A 228 -15.62 -43.57 2.12
CA ASP A 228 -16.60 -44.67 2.08
C ASP A 228 -16.23 -45.81 1.11
N VAL A 229 -15.03 -45.76 0.50
CA VAL A 229 -14.54 -46.89 -0.31
C VAL A 229 -13.97 -47.97 0.60
N ILE A 230 -14.84 -48.91 1.00
CA ILE A 230 -14.47 -50.19 1.58
C ILE A 230 -13.51 -50.91 0.61
N ILE A 231 -12.21 -50.86 0.90
CA ILE A 231 -11.22 -51.72 0.25
C ILE A 231 -11.47 -53.13 0.77
N VAL A 232 -12.17 -53.94 -0.02
CA VAL A 232 -12.23 -55.39 0.17
C VAL A 232 -10.83 -55.94 -0.08
N ALA A 233 -10.14 -56.31 1.00
CA ALA A 233 -8.83 -56.97 0.93
C ALA A 233 -8.98 -58.35 0.26
N PRO A 234 -8.20 -58.67 -0.79
CA PRO A 234 -8.10 -60.05 -1.25
C PRO A 234 -7.15 -60.83 -0.36
N GLU A 235 -7.54 -62.08 -0.09
CA GLU A 235 -6.81 -63.05 0.72
C GLU A 235 -5.38 -63.29 0.23
N THR A 236 -4.50 -63.51 1.20
CA THR A 236 -3.10 -63.89 1.05
C THR A 236 -2.96 -65.24 0.34
N THR A 237 -2.20 -65.29 -0.76
CA THR A 237 -1.55 -66.53 -1.19
C THR A 237 -0.13 -66.29 -1.72
N SER A 238 0.82 -66.90 -1.02
CA SER A 238 2.12 -67.46 -1.43
C SER A 238 3.06 -66.69 -2.37
N ALA A 239 4.26 -66.52 -1.83
CA ALA A 239 5.51 -66.11 -2.46
C ALA A 239 5.86 -66.84 -3.77
N GLU A 240 6.41 -66.10 -4.72
CA GLU A 240 7.45 -66.61 -5.62
C GLU A 240 8.41 -65.48 -6.03
N SER A 241 9.67 -65.87 -6.15
CA SER A 241 10.92 -65.12 -6.24
C SER A 241 11.18 -64.38 -7.57
N ALA A 242 11.85 -63.22 -7.50
CA ALA A 242 12.79 -62.79 -8.54
C ALA A 242 13.82 -61.77 -8.00
N GLU A 243 15.08 -62.00 -8.37
CA GLU A 243 16.33 -61.34 -7.97
C GLU A 243 16.53 -59.88 -8.50
N PRO A 244 17.52 -59.13 -7.95
CA PRO A 244 17.64 -57.69 -8.15
C PRO A 244 18.45 -57.32 -9.40
N ILE A 245 17.98 -56.36 -10.19
CA ILE A 245 18.79 -55.71 -11.21
C ILE A 245 19.50 -54.50 -10.58
N ASN A 246 20.82 -54.65 -10.48
CA ASN A 246 21.78 -53.65 -10.08
C ASN A 246 22.11 -52.73 -11.27
N GLN A 247 21.87 -51.42 -11.16
CA GLN A 247 22.56 -50.41 -11.98
C GLN A 247 22.89 -49.17 -11.13
N GLU A 248 24.19 -48.96 -10.93
CA GLU A 248 24.84 -47.79 -10.34
C GLU A 248 24.70 -46.52 -11.21
N PRO A 249 24.95 -45.33 -10.64
CA PRO A 249 24.44 -44.04 -11.12
C PRO A 249 25.35 -43.35 -12.15
N PRO A 250 24.81 -42.53 -13.08
CA PRO A 250 25.65 -41.65 -13.88
C PRO A 250 25.88 -40.29 -13.19
N THR A 251 27.14 -39.88 -13.34
CA THR A 251 27.87 -38.79 -12.72
C THR A 251 27.57 -37.43 -13.36
N ALA A 252 27.94 -36.35 -12.66
CA ALA A 252 27.76 -34.95 -13.02
C ALA A 252 28.37 -34.54 -14.39
N ALA A 253 27.58 -33.79 -15.17
CA ALA A 253 27.92 -32.92 -16.31
C ALA A 253 26.61 -32.15 -16.62
N GLU A 254 26.47 -30.85 -16.88
CA GLU A 254 27.31 -29.70 -17.23
C GLU A 254 26.53 -28.46 -16.73
N GLN A 255 27.21 -27.43 -16.23
CA GLN A 255 26.58 -26.14 -15.95
C GLN A 255 26.56 -25.27 -17.22
N PRO A 256 25.43 -24.63 -17.58
CA PRO A 256 25.44 -23.65 -18.66
C PRO A 256 26.07 -22.34 -18.19
N ILE A 257 27.06 -21.89 -18.98
CA ILE A 257 27.76 -20.61 -18.89
C ILE A 257 26.75 -19.47 -19.10
N PHE A 258 26.58 -18.61 -18.09
CA PHE A 258 25.87 -17.34 -18.22
C PHE A 258 26.80 -16.30 -18.85
N THR A 259 26.52 -15.87 -20.07
CA THR A 259 27.14 -14.69 -20.70
C THR A 259 26.42 -13.43 -20.23
N ASP A 260 27.19 -12.40 -19.87
CA ASP A 260 26.68 -11.08 -19.46
C ASP A 260 25.79 -10.42 -20.54
N PRO A 261 24.73 -9.68 -20.17
CA PRO A 261 23.92 -8.95 -21.12
C PRO A 261 24.68 -7.73 -21.68
N VAL A 262 24.81 -7.71 -23.01
CA VAL A 262 25.34 -6.60 -23.80
C VAL A 262 24.44 -5.37 -23.66
N THR A 263 25.00 -4.27 -23.13
CA THR A 263 24.38 -2.95 -23.10
C THR A 263 24.27 -2.37 -24.52
N PRO A 264 23.10 -1.94 -25.02
CA PRO A 264 23.02 -1.21 -26.28
C PRO A 264 23.43 0.25 -26.09
N GLU A 265 24.37 0.73 -26.92
CA GLU A 265 24.79 2.14 -26.99
C GLU A 265 23.64 3.07 -27.42
N PRO A 266 23.60 4.33 -26.95
CA PRO A 266 22.58 5.30 -27.33
C PRO A 266 22.76 5.83 -28.76
N ASN A 267 21.75 5.61 -29.60
CA ASN A 267 21.67 6.09 -30.98
C ASN A 267 21.60 7.64 -31.04
N LYS A 268 22.64 8.26 -31.63
CA LYS A 268 22.81 9.72 -31.83
C LYS A 268 21.87 10.37 -32.89
N SER A 269 20.69 9.81 -33.16
CA SER A 269 19.81 10.28 -34.24
C SER A 269 18.63 11.17 -33.78
N THR A 270 18.25 11.17 -32.50
CA THR A 270 17.08 11.94 -32.02
C THR A 270 17.36 13.38 -31.58
N ALA A 271 18.63 13.81 -31.53
CA ALA A 271 19.01 15.14 -31.06
C ALA A 271 18.80 16.29 -32.08
N LYS A 272 18.33 16.02 -33.31
CA LYS A 272 18.17 17.06 -34.35
C LYS A 272 16.73 17.55 -34.60
N LYS A 273 15.70 16.96 -33.98
CA LYS A 273 14.29 17.36 -34.22
C LYS A 273 13.67 18.31 -33.20
N GLN A 274 14.36 18.65 -32.11
CA GLN A 274 13.85 19.61 -31.11
C GLN A 274 14.40 21.04 -31.23
N LYS A 275 15.27 21.32 -32.23
CA LYS A 275 15.85 22.66 -32.41
C LYS A 275 15.23 23.48 -33.56
N ALA A 276 14.20 22.98 -34.25
CA ALA A 276 13.59 23.63 -35.41
C ALA A 276 12.14 24.10 -35.18
N LYS A 277 11.68 24.22 -33.93
CA LYS A 277 10.30 24.66 -33.62
C LYS A 277 10.23 25.88 -32.70
N LYS A 278 11.33 26.65 -32.61
CA LYS A 278 11.42 27.85 -31.76
C LYS A 278 11.57 29.16 -32.55
N ASP A 279 11.64 29.08 -33.87
CA ASP A 279 11.76 30.22 -34.77
C ASP A 279 10.62 30.20 -35.79
N GLU A 280 9.37 30.33 -35.34
CA GLU A 280 8.22 30.70 -36.20
C GLU A 280 6.95 30.85 -35.33
N ALA A 281 6.73 32.07 -34.83
CA ALA A 281 5.38 32.58 -34.59
C ALA A 281 5.43 34.12 -34.70
N PRO A 282 4.61 34.74 -35.56
CA PRO A 282 4.48 36.19 -35.71
C PRO A 282 3.76 36.85 -34.53
#